data_AF-A0A849Q371-F1
#
_entry.id   AF-A0A849Q371-F1
#
_cell.length_a   1.000
_cell.length_b   1.000
_cell.length_c   1.000
_cell.angle_alpha   90.00
_cell.angle_beta   90.00
_cell.angle_gamma   90.00
#
_symmetry.space_group_name_H-M   'P 1'
#
loop_
_entity.id
_entity.type
_entity.pdbx_description
1 polymer ?
#
loop_
_entity_poly.entity_id
_entity_poly.type
_entity_poly.pdbx_seq_one_letter_code
_entity_poly.pdbx_strand_id
1 'polypeptide(L)'
;MSILSDGDIQEAMGRGDMDIEPFSEEALTPNGYDLAIAEVLLPDTGHRFSEGVAMVPPMTRFMVSTRERVRLGPTLAAQLWLRTTWARRGVLASFGKIDAGFDGTLTFAAFNTSMDALEVTIGETFAQLVVESMSGPAEAVYAQRSGNYQDQRGVTMAREMAGEMEADAGEDIEGHAPLLAAPCIEEGCNECCVETEMPLTRTDVERLAGLGHDPAAFTLVEDGFTFLTNVEGRCYFLDPRGRCSVYKDRPEGCRLYPLVLTEDMADFRLDHLCPHRDVVQPEEGHRTTLLQLLDLIARERL
;
A
#
# COMPACT_ATOMS: atom_id res chain seq x y z
N MET A 1 7.93 18.58 -33.06
CA MET A 1 7.23 17.46 -32.43
C MET A 1 5.75 17.77 -32.54
N SER A 2 4.96 16.86 -33.10
CA SER A 2 3.50 16.97 -33.19
C SER A 2 2.89 15.89 -32.30
N ILE A 3 1.74 16.21 -31.68
CA ILE A 3 0.93 15.22 -30.97
C ILE A 3 0.17 14.40 -32.01
N LEU A 4 0.09 13.09 -31.80
CA LEU A 4 -0.71 12.19 -32.64
C LEU A 4 -2.19 12.29 -32.23
N SER A 5 -3.07 12.40 -33.22
CA SER A 5 -4.52 12.23 -33.01
C SER A 5 -4.86 10.76 -32.69
N ASP A 6 -6.08 10.50 -32.22
CA ASP A 6 -6.63 9.14 -32.11
C ASP A 6 -6.42 8.30 -33.38
N GLY A 7 -6.75 8.85 -34.56
CA GLY A 7 -6.54 8.20 -35.85
C GLY A 7 -5.06 7.93 -36.15
N ASP A 8 -4.17 8.88 -35.84
CA ASP A 8 -2.73 8.70 -36.04
C ASP A 8 -2.13 7.67 -35.08
N ILE A 9 -2.66 7.54 -33.85
CA ILE A 9 -2.26 6.48 -32.90
C ILE A 9 -2.60 5.12 -33.50
N GLN A 10 -3.83 4.95 -34.00
CA GLN A 10 -4.26 3.70 -34.64
C GLN A 10 -3.43 3.38 -35.89
N GLU A 11 -3.13 4.38 -36.72
CA GLU A 11 -2.27 4.18 -37.89
C GLU A 11 -0.85 3.77 -37.48
N ALA A 12 -0.27 4.43 -36.48
CA ALA A 12 1.06 4.10 -35.97
C ALA A 12 1.12 2.67 -35.41
N MET A 13 0.08 2.21 -34.70
CA MET A 13 -0.06 0.82 -34.28
C MET A 13 -0.17 -0.14 -35.48
N GLY A 14 -0.98 0.21 -36.50
CA GLY A 14 -1.14 -0.58 -37.72
C GLY A 14 0.16 -0.73 -38.54
N ARG A 15 1.04 0.28 -38.50
CA ARG A 15 2.39 0.22 -39.10
C ARG A 15 3.41 -0.51 -38.23
N GLY A 16 3.08 -0.83 -36.98
CA GLY A 16 3.99 -1.43 -36.01
C GLY A 16 4.98 -0.45 -35.36
N ASP A 17 4.81 0.86 -35.61
CA ASP A 17 5.64 1.93 -35.06
C ASP A 17 5.46 2.06 -33.54
N MET A 18 4.32 1.65 -33.01
CA MET A 18 4.05 1.52 -31.58
C MET A 18 3.09 0.36 -31.31
N ASP A 19 2.90 0.02 -30.04
CA ASP A 19 1.94 -0.97 -29.61
C ASP A 19 1.38 -0.64 -28.21
N ILE A 20 0.14 -1.05 -27.96
CA ILE A 20 -0.54 -0.93 -26.67
C ILE A 20 -1.30 -2.24 -26.45
N GLU A 21 -0.94 -3.00 -25.41
CA GLU A 21 -1.56 -4.30 -25.15
C GLU A 21 -1.99 -4.45 -23.68
N PRO A 22 -3.28 -4.71 -23.39
CA PRO A 22 -4.39 -4.81 -24.34
C PRO A 22 -4.84 -3.44 -24.88
N PHE A 23 -5.17 -3.38 -26.17
CA PHE A 23 -5.77 -2.19 -26.78
C PHE A 23 -7.31 -2.20 -26.64
N SER A 24 -7.90 -1.05 -26.36
CA SER A 24 -9.34 -0.81 -26.38
C SER A 24 -9.65 0.50 -27.10
N GLU A 25 -10.55 0.46 -28.07
CA GLU A 25 -11.01 1.67 -28.77
C GLU A 25 -11.71 2.67 -27.82
N GLU A 26 -12.36 2.18 -26.76
CA GLU A 26 -13.03 3.02 -25.76
C GLU A 26 -12.07 3.86 -24.93
N ALA A 27 -10.79 3.47 -24.88
CA ALA A 27 -9.76 4.21 -24.17
C ALA A 27 -9.12 5.31 -25.02
N LEU A 28 -9.41 5.39 -26.34
CA LEU A 28 -8.94 6.49 -27.17
C LEU A 28 -9.56 7.81 -26.74
N THR A 29 -8.73 8.84 -26.70
CA THR A 29 -9.15 10.25 -26.59
C THR A 29 -8.68 10.98 -27.84
N PRO A 30 -9.24 12.16 -28.20
CA PRO A 30 -8.94 12.83 -29.46
C PRO A 30 -7.45 13.04 -29.77
N ASN A 31 -6.60 13.05 -28.74
CA ASN A 31 -5.16 13.27 -28.82
C ASN A 31 -4.37 12.37 -27.85
N GLY A 32 -4.89 11.19 -27.53
CA GLY A 32 -4.27 10.31 -26.55
C GLY A 32 -4.98 8.99 -26.33
N TYR A 33 -4.55 8.31 -25.27
CA TYR A 33 -5.09 7.01 -24.86
C TYR A 33 -5.10 6.93 -23.33
N ASP A 34 -6.26 6.65 -22.73
CA ASP A 34 -6.42 6.48 -21.28
C ASP A 34 -5.88 5.10 -20.83
N LEU A 35 -5.01 5.11 -19.84
CA LEU A 35 -4.35 3.92 -19.28
C LEU A 35 -5.07 3.49 -17.99
N ALA A 36 -5.37 2.20 -17.88
CA ALA A 36 -6.06 1.59 -16.76
C ALA A 36 -5.10 1.09 -15.68
N ILE A 37 -5.60 1.04 -14.45
CA ILE A 37 -4.87 0.49 -13.30
C ILE A 37 -4.90 -1.04 -13.40
N ALA A 38 -3.75 -1.69 -13.37
CA ALA A 38 -3.66 -3.13 -13.13
C ALA A 38 -3.23 -3.48 -11.71
N GLU A 39 -2.37 -2.65 -11.12
CA GLU A 39 -1.84 -2.91 -9.79
C GLU A 39 -1.69 -1.60 -9.01
N VAL A 40 -2.01 -1.65 -7.72
CA VAL A 40 -1.66 -0.61 -6.75
C VAL A 40 -0.73 -1.21 -5.70
N LEU A 41 0.35 -0.52 -5.37
CA LEU A 41 1.25 -0.86 -4.25
C LEU A 41 1.24 0.27 -3.22
N LEU A 42 1.02 -0.06 -1.96
CA LEU A 42 1.31 0.82 -0.82
C LEU A 42 2.74 0.52 -0.35
N PRO A 43 3.75 1.32 -0.71
CA PRO A 43 5.15 0.97 -0.44
C PRO A 43 5.48 0.96 1.07
N ASP A 44 4.70 1.67 1.89
CA ASP A 44 4.94 1.75 3.34
C ASP A 44 4.51 0.47 4.08
N THR A 45 3.58 -0.29 3.49
CA THR A 45 3.09 -1.55 4.06
C THR A 45 3.41 -2.76 3.20
N GLY A 46 3.93 -2.56 1.99
CA GLY A 46 4.17 -3.63 1.01
C GLY A 46 2.91 -4.15 0.31
N HIS A 47 1.70 -3.69 0.68
CA HIS A 47 0.45 -4.26 0.18
C HIS A 47 0.24 -4.01 -1.31
N ARG A 48 -0.12 -5.07 -2.03
CA ARG A 48 -0.44 -5.02 -3.45
C ARG A 48 -1.89 -5.39 -3.70
N PHE A 49 -2.52 -4.64 -4.61
CA PHE A 49 -3.89 -4.87 -5.04
C PHE A 49 -3.88 -5.03 -6.56
N SER A 50 -4.32 -6.18 -7.04
CA SER A 50 -4.46 -6.50 -8.48
C SER A 50 -5.91 -6.77 -8.90
N GLU A 51 -6.84 -6.72 -7.95
CA GLU A 51 -8.29 -6.80 -8.16
C GLU A 51 -9.03 -5.99 -7.09
N GLY A 52 -10.32 -5.72 -7.31
CA GLY A 52 -11.17 -5.02 -6.35
C GLY A 52 -10.81 -3.53 -6.18
N VAL A 53 -10.79 -3.07 -4.92
CA VAL A 53 -10.57 -1.66 -4.55
C VAL A 53 -9.43 -1.58 -3.54
N ALA A 54 -8.41 -0.78 -3.84
CA ALA A 54 -7.36 -0.44 -2.90
C ALA A 54 -7.77 0.79 -2.08
N MET A 55 -7.78 0.67 -0.75
CA MET A 55 -8.03 1.80 0.14
C MET A 55 -6.71 2.48 0.46
N VAL A 56 -6.44 3.64 -0.16
CA VAL A 56 -5.24 4.43 0.12
C VAL A 56 -5.54 5.36 1.29
N PRO A 57 -4.85 5.24 2.44
CA PRO A 57 -5.11 6.09 3.59
C PRO A 57 -4.87 7.58 3.29
N PRO A 58 -5.40 8.48 4.15
CA PRO A 58 -5.04 9.90 4.10
C PRO A 58 -3.53 10.10 4.10
N MET A 59 -3.06 11.14 3.42
CA MET A 59 -1.66 11.57 3.46
C MET A 59 -0.64 10.45 3.16
N THR A 60 -1.00 9.51 2.29
CA THR A 60 -0.22 8.29 2.03
C THR A 60 0.22 8.21 0.57
N ARG A 61 1.48 7.79 0.36
CA ARG A 61 2.01 7.50 -0.98
C ARG A 61 1.55 6.14 -1.46
N PHE A 62 1.33 6.02 -2.76
CA PHE A 62 1.00 4.77 -3.42
C PHE A 62 1.60 4.74 -4.82
N MET A 63 1.86 3.54 -5.32
CA MET A 63 2.36 3.29 -6.66
C MET A 63 1.23 2.68 -7.48
N VAL A 64 1.17 3.01 -8.76
CA VAL A 64 0.21 2.43 -9.71
C VAL A 64 0.98 1.82 -10.87
N SER A 65 0.62 0.61 -11.28
CA SER A 65 1.04 0.05 -12.56
C SER A 65 -0.10 0.04 -13.56
N THR A 66 0.21 0.32 -14.83
CA THR A 66 -0.77 0.25 -15.90
C THR A 66 -1.10 -1.19 -16.27
N ARG A 67 -2.35 -1.42 -16.66
CA ARG A 67 -2.77 -2.67 -17.30
C ARG A 67 -2.17 -2.80 -18.69
N GLU A 68 -2.11 -1.70 -19.40
CA GLU A 68 -1.55 -1.66 -20.74
C GLU A 68 -0.01 -1.69 -20.68
N ARG A 69 0.57 -2.59 -21.45
CA ARG A 69 1.96 -2.58 -21.88
C ARG A 69 2.09 -1.65 -23.08
N VAL A 70 2.99 -0.69 -23.02
CA VAL A 70 3.21 0.32 -24.07
C VAL A 70 4.58 0.08 -24.70
N ARG A 71 4.61 -0.02 -26.03
CA ARG A 71 5.84 -0.10 -26.82
C ARG A 71 5.90 1.07 -27.79
N LEU A 72 7.01 1.81 -27.80
CA LEU A 72 7.25 2.90 -28.74
C LEU A 72 8.40 2.57 -29.69
N GLY A 73 8.28 2.94 -30.96
CA GLY A 73 9.34 2.87 -31.95
C GLY A 73 10.41 3.96 -31.76
N PRO A 74 11.46 3.95 -32.59
CA PRO A 74 12.60 4.87 -32.43
C PRO A 74 12.26 6.33 -32.77
N THR A 75 11.13 6.61 -33.41
CA THR A 75 10.70 7.94 -33.87
C THR A 75 9.58 8.54 -33.01
N LEU A 76 9.17 7.86 -31.95
CA LEU A 76 8.08 8.26 -31.07
C LEU A 76 8.58 8.41 -29.64
N ALA A 77 8.03 9.41 -28.95
CA ALA A 77 8.09 9.52 -27.51
C ALA A 77 6.66 9.76 -27.01
N ALA A 78 6.42 9.67 -25.71
CA ALA A 78 5.12 10.03 -25.17
C ALA A 78 5.21 10.78 -23.86
N GLN A 79 4.20 11.60 -23.58
CA GLN A 79 3.99 12.26 -22.30
C GLN A 79 2.86 11.58 -21.55
N LEU A 80 2.93 11.62 -20.22
CA LEU A 80 1.90 11.09 -19.35
C LEU A 80 1.24 12.23 -18.58
N TRP A 81 -0.08 12.18 -18.49
CA TRP A 81 -0.88 13.17 -17.77
C TRP A 81 -1.81 12.48 -16.78
N LEU A 82 -1.93 13.04 -15.57
CA LEU A 82 -2.95 12.59 -14.62
C LEU A 82 -4.33 12.88 -15.19
N ARG A 83 -5.26 11.92 -15.16
CA ARG A 83 -6.65 12.23 -15.50
C ARG A 83 -7.23 13.16 -14.44
N THR A 84 -7.93 14.20 -14.89
CA THR A 84 -8.40 15.26 -14.00
C THR A 84 -9.35 14.78 -12.89
N THR A 85 -10.03 13.64 -13.09
CA THR A 85 -10.83 12.97 -12.07
C THR A 85 -10.00 12.66 -10.82
N TRP A 86 -8.76 12.17 -10.96
CA TRP A 86 -7.87 11.86 -9.85
C TRP A 86 -7.33 13.11 -9.16
N ALA A 87 -6.93 14.12 -9.95
CA ALA A 87 -6.52 15.41 -9.41
C ALA A 87 -7.62 16.05 -8.54
N ARG A 88 -8.88 15.94 -8.97
CA ARG A 88 -10.06 16.45 -8.23
C ARG A 88 -10.39 15.64 -6.97
N ARG A 89 -9.92 14.39 -6.87
CA ARG A 89 -10.06 13.51 -5.69
C ARG A 89 -8.91 13.68 -4.70
N GLY A 90 -8.01 14.64 -4.91
CA GLY A 90 -6.86 14.87 -4.04
C GLY A 90 -5.67 13.97 -4.34
N VAL A 91 -5.56 13.42 -5.55
CA VAL A 91 -4.34 12.71 -5.96
C VAL A 91 -3.34 13.68 -6.56
N LEU A 92 -2.14 13.69 -6.01
CA LEU A 92 -0.96 14.27 -6.62
C LEU A 92 -0.10 13.14 -7.16
N ALA A 93 0.32 13.21 -8.42
CA ALA A 93 1.17 12.18 -9.01
C ALA A 93 2.27 12.78 -9.89
N SER A 94 3.42 12.12 -9.91
CA SER A 94 4.56 12.50 -10.73
C SER A 94 4.55 11.74 -12.04
N PHE A 95 4.69 12.46 -13.15
CA PHE A 95 4.73 11.92 -14.49
C PHE A 95 5.95 12.42 -15.24
N GLY A 96 6.41 11.61 -16.20
CA GLY A 96 7.54 11.92 -17.05
C GLY A 96 7.24 11.66 -18.52
N LYS A 97 8.32 11.52 -19.29
CA LYS A 97 8.27 11.06 -20.68
C LYS A 97 8.54 9.57 -20.77
N ILE A 98 7.87 8.93 -21.72
CA ILE A 98 8.22 7.60 -22.22
C ILE A 98 9.20 7.79 -23.37
N ASP A 99 10.37 7.19 -23.24
CA ASP A 99 11.46 7.30 -24.20
C ASP A 99 11.22 6.44 -25.46
N ALA A 100 11.83 6.85 -26.56
CA ALA A 100 11.82 6.09 -27.82
C ALA A 100 12.42 4.69 -27.64
N GLY A 101 11.70 3.67 -28.11
CA GLY A 101 12.08 2.27 -27.94
C GLY A 101 11.79 1.67 -26.57
N PHE A 102 11.10 2.38 -25.67
CA PHE A 102 10.58 1.78 -24.44
C PHE A 102 9.58 0.67 -24.77
N ASP A 103 9.58 -0.38 -23.96
CA ASP A 103 8.62 -1.48 -24.02
C ASP A 103 8.35 -2.01 -22.59
N GLY A 104 7.13 -1.87 -22.07
CA GLY A 104 6.78 -2.34 -20.73
C GLY A 104 5.45 -1.78 -20.21
N THR A 105 4.99 -2.24 -19.05
CA THR A 105 3.95 -1.51 -18.30
C THR A 105 4.55 -0.24 -17.71
N LEU A 106 3.74 0.69 -17.26
CA LEU A 106 4.19 1.98 -16.70
C LEU A 106 3.92 1.99 -15.21
N THR A 107 4.89 2.49 -14.43
CA THR A 107 4.76 2.67 -12.97
C THR A 107 4.69 4.15 -12.64
N PHE A 108 3.70 4.55 -11.84
CA PHE A 108 3.48 5.93 -11.43
C PHE A 108 3.59 6.08 -9.92
N ALA A 109 4.20 7.18 -9.48
CA ALA A 109 4.18 7.61 -8.08
C ALA A 109 3.06 8.60 -7.82
N ALA A 110 2.20 8.26 -6.86
CA ALA A 110 1.04 9.03 -6.48
C ALA A 110 0.98 9.21 -4.96
N PHE A 111 0.24 10.22 -4.53
CA PHE A 111 0.07 10.59 -3.13
C PHE A 111 -1.38 11.04 -2.91
N ASN A 112 -2.04 10.44 -1.93
CA ASN A 112 -3.34 10.92 -1.46
C ASN A 112 -3.11 12.15 -0.57
N THR A 113 -3.39 13.34 -1.09
CA THR A 113 -3.29 14.60 -0.32
C THR A 113 -4.55 14.88 0.49
N SER A 114 -5.59 14.03 0.40
CA SER A 114 -6.81 14.17 1.18
C SER A 114 -6.59 13.77 2.64
N MET A 115 -7.46 14.28 3.51
CA MET A 115 -7.59 13.83 4.89
C MET A 115 -8.51 12.61 5.02
N ASP A 116 -9.17 12.22 3.93
CA ASP A 116 -10.03 11.03 3.84
C ASP A 116 -9.32 9.90 3.09
N ALA A 117 -9.73 8.65 3.37
CA ALA A 117 -9.28 7.51 2.60
C ALA A 117 -9.73 7.63 1.13
N LEU A 118 -8.85 7.25 0.22
CA LEU A 118 -9.08 7.28 -1.22
C LEU A 118 -9.29 5.86 -1.73
N GLU A 119 -10.46 5.61 -2.29
CA GLU A 119 -10.76 4.37 -3.01
C GLU A 119 -10.06 4.35 -4.38
N VAL A 120 -9.24 3.34 -4.65
CA VAL A 120 -8.59 3.16 -5.95
C VAL A 120 -9.03 1.83 -6.55
N THR A 121 -10.04 1.88 -7.41
CA THR A 121 -10.61 0.69 -8.06
C THR A 121 -9.67 0.17 -9.15
N ILE A 122 -9.31 -1.10 -9.08
CA ILE A 122 -8.51 -1.74 -10.12
C ILE A 122 -9.32 -1.81 -11.42
N GLY A 123 -8.66 -1.50 -12.55
CA GLY A 123 -9.28 -1.43 -13.87
C GLY A 123 -9.79 -0.04 -14.27
N GLU A 124 -9.91 0.91 -13.35
CA GLU A 124 -10.25 2.29 -13.69
C GLU A 124 -9.08 3.00 -14.39
N THR A 125 -9.39 3.98 -15.24
CA THR A 125 -8.38 4.76 -15.96
C THR A 125 -7.73 5.83 -15.06
N PHE A 126 -6.40 5.86 -15.03
CA PHE A 126 -5.59 6.67 -14.12
C PHE A 126 -4.86 7.82 -14.81
N ALA A 127 -4.14 7.49 -15.89
CA ALA A 127 -3.33 8.43 -16.64
C ALA A 127 -3.75 8.44 -18.10
N GLN A 128 -3.44 9.52 -18.80
CA GLN A 128 -3.57 9.62 -20.26
C GLN A 128 -2.18 9.64 -20.88
N LEU A 129 -1.98 8.78 -21.86
CA LEU A 129 -0.83 8.78 -22.77
C LEU A 129 -1.06 9.81 -23.89
N VAL A 130 -0.06 10.65 -24.16
CA VAL A 130 -0.05 11.59 -25.29
C VAL A 130 1.19 11.32 -26.12
N VAL A 131 1.01 10.74 -27.31
CA VAL A 131 2.12 10.32 -28.18
C VAL A 131 2.61 11.49 -29.04
N GLU A 132 3.92 11.63 -29.18
CA GLU A 132 4.58 12.70 -29.91
C GLU A 132 5.51 12.15 -30.98
N SER A 133 5.43 12.75 -32.18
CA SER A 133 6.42 12.53 -33.23
C SER A 133 7.74 13.22 -32.89
N MET A 134 8.85 12.50 -33.01
CA MET A 134 10.19 13.07 -32.91
C MET A 134 10.63 13.66 -34.25
N SER A 135 11.56 14.62 -34.23
CA SER A 135 12.12 15.21 -35.46
C SER A 135 12.92 14.21 -36.32
N GLY A 136 13.27 13.06 -35.75
CA GLY A 136 13.98 11.96 -36.38
C GLY A 136 14.11 10.79 -35.39
N PRO A 137 14.61 9.63 -35.86
CA PRO A 137 14.82 8.48 -34.99
C PRO A 137 15.89 8.75 -33.92
N ALA A 138 15.71 8.18 -32.74
CA ALA A 138 16.73 8.17 -31.70
C ALA A 138 17.98 7.42 -32.18
N GLU A 139 19.17 8.01 -31.97
CA GLU A 139 20.46 7.37 -32.32
C GLU A 139 20.69 6.08 -31.53
N ALA A 140 20.25 6.05 -30.28
CA ALA A 140 20.21 4.87 -29.44
C ALA A 140 18.88 4.86 -28.68
N VAL A 141 18.13 3.78 -28.82
CA VAL A 141 16.82 3.59 -28.17
C VAL A 141 16.97 3.31 -26.68
N TYR A 142 15.87 3.41 -25.92
CA TYR A 142 15.87 3.29 -24.46
C TYR A 142 16.67 2.08 -23.95
N ALA A 143 16.40 0.89 -24.47
CA ALA A 143 17.10 -0.35 -24.10
C ALA A 143 18.63 -0.31 -24.29
N GLN A 144 19.12 0.50 -25.24
CA GLN A 144 20.55 0.63 -25.54
C GLN A 144 21.25 1.70 -24.70
N ARG A 145 20.53 2.74 -24.25
CA ARG A 145 21.12 3.91 -23.60
C ARG A 145 20.91 3.94 -22.08
N SER A 146 19.70 3.63 -21.62
CA SER A 146 19.31 3.79 -20.22
C SER A 146 18.68 2.53 -19.64
N GLY A 147 17.79 1.85 -20.38
CA GLY A 147 17.35 0.46 -20.21
C GLY A 147 16.85 -0.02 -18.84
N ASN A 148 16.85 0.84 -17.82
CA ASN A 148 16.70 0.44 -16.40
C ASN A 148 15.36 -0.24 -16.11
N TYR A 149 14.34 0.11 -16.89
CA TYR A 149 12.95 -0.32 -16.72
C TYR A 149 12.38 -0.98 -17.98
N GLN A 150 13.24 -1.44 -18.88
CA GLN A 150 12.82 -2.14 -20.09
C GLN A 150 12.19 -3.49 -19.73
N ASP A 151 11.14 -3.88 -20.44
CA ASP A 151 10.36 -5.11 -20.26
C ASP A 151 9.68 -5.23 -18.88
N GLN A 152 9.55 -4.12 -18.14
CA GLN A 152 8.95 -4.14 -16.81
C GLN A 152 7.47 -4.56 -16.84
N ARG A 153 7.05 -5.21 -15.75
CA ARG A 153 5.66 -5.67 -15.53
C ARG A 153 5.26 -5.36 -14.10
N GLY A 154 4.03 -4.90 -13.89
CA GLY A 154 3.53 -4.52 -12.58
C GLY A 154 4.25 -3.28 -12.02
N VAL A 155 4.10 -3.01 -10.72
CA VAL A 155 4.80 -1.92 -10.05
C VAL A 155 6.28 -2.30 -9.88
N THR A 156 7.16 -1.55 -10.54
CA THR A 156 8.61 -1.74 -10.47
C THR A 156 9.26 -0.57 -9.72
N MET A 157 9.97 -0.89 -8.63
CA MET A 157 10.66 0.09 -7.79
C MET A 157 12.09 0.34 -8.30
N ALA A 158 12.68 1.49 -7.94
CA ALA A 158 14.09 1.77 -8.23
C ALA A 158 15.00 0.74 -7.53
N ARG A 159 16.12 0.36 -8.17
CA ARG A 159 17.04 -0.68 -7.66
C ARG A 159 17.60 -0.40 -6.26
N GLU A 160 17.73 0.88 -5.88
CA GLU A 160 18.15 1.29 -4.53
C GLU A 160 17.07 1.04 -3.47
N MET A 161 15.79 1.06 -3.86
CA MET A 161 14.64 0.76 -3.00
C MET A 161 14.26 -0.74 -3.03
N ALA A 162 14.64 -1.47 -4.08
CA ALA A 162 14.40 -2.92 -4.19
C ALA A 162 15.25 -3.73 -3.20
N GLY A 163 16.47 -3.27 -2.89
CA GLY A 163 17.37 -3.91 -1.92
C GLY A 163 16.89 -3.83 -0.47
N GLU A 164 15.99 -2.91 -0.14
CA GLU A 164 15.35 -2.82 1.18
C GLU A 164 14.17 -3.80 1.32
N MET A 165 13.57 -4.24 0.20
CA MET A 165 12.44 -5.18 0.17
C MET A 165 12.86 -6.66 0.05
N GLU A 166 14.00 -6.99 -0.60
CA GLU A 166 14.44 -8.40 -0.71
C GLU A 166 14.90 -9.01 0.62
N ALA A 167 15.18 -8.19 1.65
CA ALA A 167 15.43 -8.65 3.01
C ALA A 167 14.14 -9.01 3.78
N ASP A 168 12.98 -8.71 3.21
CA ASP A 168 11.66 -8.80 3.85
C ASP A 168 10.67 -9.64 3.03
N ALA A 169 11.17 -10.63 2.29
CA ALA A 169 10.35 -11.67 1.66
C ALA A 169 9.86 -12.67 2.74
N GLY A 170 9.05 -12.17 3.67
CA GLY A 170 8.13 -12.94 4.49
C GLY A 170 6.80 -13.05 3.75
N GLU A 171 6.21 -14.25 3.76
CA GLU A 171 4.93 -14.57 3.11
C GLU A 171 3.80 -13.61 3.51
N ASP A 172 2.98 -13.27 2.51
CA ASP A 172 1.69 -12.56 2.57
C ASP A 172 1.10 -12.31 3.97
N ILE A 173 1.14 -11.05 4.40
CA ILE A 173 0.40 -10.57 5.58
C ILE A 173 -0.41 -9.32 5.27
N GLU A 174 -1.73 -9.45 5.43
CA GLU A 174 -2.74 -8.42 5.20
C GLU A 174 -2.76 -7.34 6.29
N GLY A 175 -3.02 -6.09 5.91
CA GLY A 175 -3.89 -5.17 6.66
C GLY A 175 -3.33 -4.42 7.88
N HIS A 176 -2.64 -3.28 7.70
CA HIS A 176 -2.54 -2.31 8.80
C HIS A 176 -3.88 -1.56 8.98
N ALA A 177 -4.56 -1.87 10.08
CA ALA A 177 -5.85 -1.33 10.51
C ALA A 177 -5.93 0.19 10.57
N PRO A 178 -7.13 0.80 10.39
CA PRO A 178 -7.42 2.06 11.05
C PRO A 178 -7.18 1.92 12.56
N LEU A 179 -6.46 2.88 13.14
CA LEU A 179 -6.18 2.91 14.58
C LEU A 179 -7.47 3.23 15.33
N LEU A 180 -7.91 2.34 16.21
CA LEU A 180 -8.95 2.69 17.17
C LEU A 180 -8.36 3.77 18.11
N ALA A 181 -9.05 4.90 18.23
CA ALA A 181 -8.65 6.00 19.10
C ALA A 181 -8.77 5.59 20.57
N ALA A 182 -7.76 4.86 21.06
CA ALA A 182 -7.72 4.39 22.43
C ALA A 182 -7.50 5.58 23.40
N PRO A 183 -8.34 5.72 24.44
CA PRO A 183 -8.32 6.88 25.35
C PRO A 183 -7.18 6.84 26.38
N CYS A 184 -6.27 5.86 26.30
CA CYS A 184 -5.36 5.51 27.39
C CYS A 184 -4.39 6.63 27.80
N ILE A 185 -3.88 7.43 26.85
CA ILE A 185 -3.01 8.58 27.20
C ILE A 185 -3.81 9.71 27.85
N GLU A 186 -4.95 10.06 27.28
CA GLU A 186 -5.75 11.21 27.72
C GLU A 186 -6.34 10.96 29.12
N GLU A 187 -6.78 9.73 29.36
CA GLU A 187 -7.36 9.28 30.62
C GLU A 187 -6.30 8.77 31.62
N GLY A 188 -5.03 8.66 31.20
CA GLY A 188 -3.95 8.11 32.03
C GLY A 188 -4.20 6.65 32.46
N CYS A 189 -4.88 5.88 31.63
CA CYS A 189 -5.32 4.51 31.92
C CYS A 189 -4.31 3.46 31.45
N ASN A 190 -4.12 2.40 32.25
CA ASN A 190 -3.26 1.26 31.94
C ASN A 190 -3.82 -0.09 32.39
N GLU A 191 -5.13 -0.18 32.62
CA GLU A 191 -5.78 -1.38 33.18
C GLU A 191 -5.51 -2.63 32.31
N CYS A 192 -5.60 -2.51 30.97
CA CYS A 192 -5.31 -3.64 30.07
C CYS A 192 -3.82 -4.00 29.96
N CYS A 193 -2.93 -3.20 30.56
CA CYS A 193 -1.49 -3.48 30.63
C CYS A 193 -1.12 -4.26 31.90
N VAL A 194 -2.05 -4.49 32.82
CA VAL A 194 -1.83 -5.33 34.01
C VAL A 194 -2.18 -6.77 33.64
N GLU A 195 -1.27 -7.70 33.93
CA GLU A 195 -1.43 -9.14 33.61
C GLU A 195 -1.88 -9.37 32.16
N THR A 196 -1.28 -8.63 31.23
CA THR A 196 -1.74 -8.63 29.83
C THR A 196 -1.42 -9.97 29.16
N GLU A 197 -2.38 -10.52 28.43
CA GLU A 197 -2.22 -11.70 27.57
C GLU A 197 -2.26 -11.29 26.10
N MET A 198 -1.73 -10.11 25.78
CA MET A 198 -1.82 -9.57 24.42
C MET A 198 -0.99 -10.42 23.45
N PRO A 199 -1.61 -11.07 22.45
CA PRO A 199 -0.87 -11.77 21.42
C PRO A 199 -0.11 -10.78 20.53
N LEU A 200 1.03 -11.24 20.03
CA LEU A 200 1.91 -10.50 19.15
C LEU A 200 2.00 -11.23 17.82
N THR A 201 1.93 -10.46 16.73
CA THR A 201 2.34 -10.96 15.43
C THR A 201 3.86 -10.93 15.29
N ARG A 202 4.39 -11.66 14.33
CA ARG A 202 5.82 -11.59 13.98
C ARG A 202 6.21 -10.17 13.58
N THR A 203 5.36 -9.48 12.83
CA THR A 203 5.55 -8.07 12.46
C THR A 203 5.61 -7.16 13.69
N ASP A 204 4.77 -7.39 14.71
CA ASP A 204 4.85 -6.65 15.96
C ASP A 204 6.20 -6.86 16.66
N VAL A 205 6.68 -8.10 16.72
CA VAL A 205 7.98 -8.44 17.32
C VAL A 205 9.13 -7.78 16.56
N GLU A 206 9.17 -7.91 15.23
CA GLU A 206 10.22 -7.34 14.38
C GLU A 206 10.25 -5.81 14.47
N ARG A 207 9.07 -5.16 14.44
CA ARG A 207 8.94 -3.71 14.56
C ARG A 207 9.40 -3.20 15.92
N LEU A 208 9.02 -3.85 17.02
CA LEU A 208 9.48 -3.49 18.36
C LEU A 208 10.97 -3.75 18.54
N ALA A 209 11.51 -4.81 17.92
CA ALA A 209 12.93 -5.08 17.90
C ALA A 209 13.73 -3.97 17.19
N GLY A 210 13.21 -3.49 16.06
CA GLY A 210 13.77 -2.36 15.31
C GLY A 210 13.86 -1.06 16.11
N LEU A 211 13.04 -0.90 17.16
CA LEU A 211 13.11 0.23 18.10
C LEU A 211 14.16 0.05 19.21
N GLY A 212 14.91 -1.07 19.19
CA GLY A 212 15.98 -1.36 20.13
C GLY A 212 15.56 -2.20 21.33
N HIS A 213 14.40 -2.86 21.27
CA HIS A 213 13.96 -3.80 22.30
C HIS A 213 14.42 -5.22 21.97
N ASP A 214 14.91 -5.96 22.96
CA ASP A 214 15.30 -7.36 22.75
C ASP A 214 14.06 -8.26 22.71
N PRO A 215 13.76 -8.95 21.59
CA PRO A 215 12.63 -9.88 21.50
C PRO A 215 12.54 -10.87 22.65
N ALA A 216 13.69 -11.40 23.09
CA ALA A 216 13.73 -12.36 24.19
C ALA A 216 13.32 -11.76 25.54
N ALA A 217 13.34 -10.43 25.66
CA ALA A 217 12.95 -9.72 26.88
C ALA A 217 11.47 -9.36 26.92
N PHE A 218 10.82 -9.16 25.77
CA PHE A 218 9.42 -8.69 25.71
C PHE A 218 8.42 -9.71 25.16
N THR A 219 8.87 -10.87 24.67
CA THR A 219 8.00 -11.93 24.17
C THR A 219 7.93 -13.12 25.13
N LEU A 220 6.83 -13.86 25.07
CA LEU A 220 6.61 -15.14 25.73
C LEU A 220 5.91 -16.07 24.73
N VAL A 221 6.42 -17.28 24.55
CA VAL A 221 5.79 -18.27 23.67
C VAL A 221 5.06 -19.32 24.51
N GLU A 222 3.74 -19.41 24.37
CA GLU A 222 2.89 -20.38 25.05
C GLU A 222 1.94 -21.03 24.05
N ASP A 223 1.85 -22.37 24.08
CA ASP A 223 1.04 -23.18 23.16
C ASP A 223 1.26 -22.90 21.66
N GLY A 224 2.45 -22.40 21.31
CA GLY A 224 2.85 -22.02 19.95
C GLY A 224 2.50 -20.57 19.58
N PHE A 225 1.81 -19.83 20.43
CA PHE A 225 1.49 -18.43 20.21
C PHE A 225 2.51 -17.52 20.91
N THR A 226 2.80 -16.37 20.30
CA THR A 226 3.68 -15.35 20.89
C THR A 226 2.83 -14.29 21.58
N PHE A 227 3.15 -13.97 22.83
CA PHE A 227 2.47 -12.99 23.65
C PHE A 227 3.45 -11.95 24.19
N LEU A 228 2.92 -10.81 24.63
CA LEU A 228 3.68 -9.86 25.45
C LEU A 228 4.04 -10.46 26.80
N THR A 229 5.32 -10.37 27.17
CA THR A 229 5.78 -10.73 28.52
C THR A 229 5.31 -9.69 29.54
N ASN A 230 5.03 -10.18 30.75
CA ASN A 230 4.83 -9.35 31.93
C ASN A 230 6.07 -9.33 32.84
N VAL A 231 6.43 -8.14 33.34
CA VAL A 231 7.43 -7.90 34.38
C VAL A 231 6.69 -7.44 35.63
N GLU A 232 6.80 -8.19 36.73
CA GLU A 232 6.08 -7.92 37.99
C GLU A 232 4.55 -7.75 37.80
N GLY A 233 3.96 -8.59 36.93
CA GLY A 233 2.51 -8.57 36.65
C GLY A 233 2.05 -7.41 35.77
N ARG A 234 2.96 -6.71 35.10
CA ARG A 234 2.66 -5.60 34.19
C ARG A 234 3.34 -5.81 32.84
N CYS A 235 2.72 -5.34 31.77
CA CYS A 235 3.29 -5.36 30.42
C CYS A 235 4.73 -4.82 30.43
N TYR A 236 5.65 -5.51 29.76
CA TYR A 236 7.06 -5.12 29.63
C TYR A 236 7.26 -3.65 29.25
N PHE A 237 6.36 -3.10 28.42
CA PHE A 237 6.43 -1.72 27.93
C PHE A 237 5.77 -0.68 28.84
N LEU A 238 5.22 -1.07 29.99
CA LEU A 238 4.59 -0.14 30.92
C LEU A 238 5.64 0.52 31.83
N ASP A 239 5.82 1.84 31.69
CA ASP A 239 6.76 2.58 32.52
C ASP A 239 6.29 2.65 34.00
N PRO A 240 7.18 2.97 34.95
CA PRO A 240 6.81 3.08 36.37
C PRO A 240 5.76 4.17 36.68
N ARG A 241 5.48 5.07 35.74
CA ARG A 241 4.43 6.10 35.84
C ARG A 241 3.11 5.62 35.22
N GLY A 242 3.05 4.37 34.76
CA GLY A 242 1.86 3.78 34.18
C GLY A 242 1.62 4.15 32.73
N ARG A 243 2.65 4.52 31.95
CA ARG A 243 2.52 4.89 30.54
C ARG A 243 3.25 3.90 29.64
N CYS A 244 2.64 3.57 28.51
CA CYS A 244 3.27 2.71 27.51
C CYS A 244 4.45 3.43 26.85
N SER A 245 5.65 2.87 26.96
CA SER A 245 6.88 3.42 26.37
C SER A 245 6.87 3.37 24.84
N VAL A 246 6.11 2.45 24.25
CA VAL A 246 5.96 2.27 22.81
C VAL A 246 4.56 2.68 22.33
N TYR A 247 3.89 3.64 22.98
CA TYR A 247 2.47 3.92 22.70
C TYR A 247 2.12 4.17 21.22
N LYS A 248 3.01 4.87 20.49
CA LYS A 248 2.86 5.12 19.04
C LYS A 248 3.07 3.87 18.19
N ASP A 249 3.83 2.94 18.73
CA ASP A 249 4.33 1.71 18.15
C ASP A 249 3.76 0.50 18.91
N ARG A 250 2.59 0.65 19.53
CA ARG A 250 1.99 -0.43 20.32
C ARG A 250 1.58 -1.58 19.39
N PRO A 251 1.59 -2.83 19.86
CA PRO A 251 1.15 -3.98 19.09
C PRO A 251 -0.23 -3.78 18.44
N GLU A 252 -0.50 -4.46 17.35
CA GLU A 252 -1.76 -4.31 16.61
C GLU A 252 -2.98 -4.63 17.48
N GLY A 253 -2.91 -5.68 18.30
CA GLY A 253 -3.97 -6.00 19.25
C GLY A 253 -4.19 -4.86 20.28
N CYS A 254 -3.13 -4.19 20.73
CA CYS A 254 -3.24 -3.00 21.57
C CYS A 254 -3.81 -1.78 20.83
N ARG A 255 -3.68 -1.71 19.50
CA ARG A 255 -4.27 -0.65 18.67
C ARG A 255 -5.77 -0.85 18.46
N LEU A 256 -6.23 -2.09 18.43
CA LEU A 256 -7.64 -2.45 18.24
C LEU A 256 -8.40 -2.55 19.57
N TYR A 257 -7.72 -2.75 20.70
CA TYR A 257 -8.36 -2.76 22.02
C TYR A 257 -9.08 -1.41 22.29
N PRO A 258 -10.34 -1.41 22.76
CA PRO A 258 -11.07 -2.52 23.38
C PRO A 258 -11.98 -3.34 22.45
N LEU A 259 -11.84 -3.28 21.12
CA LEU A 259 -12.64 -4.11 20.23
C LEU A 259 -12.22 -5.60 20.34
N VAL A 260 -13.15 -6.49 20.65
CA VAL A 260 -12.94 -7.93 20.80
C VAL A 260 -14.08 -8.73 20.15
N LEU A 261 -13.84 -10.00 19.79
CA LEU A 261 -14.89 -10.92 19.34
C LEU A 261 -15.81 -11.34 20.50
N THR A 262 -17.06 -11.64 20.19
CA THR A 262 -17.95 -12.36 21.09
C THR A 262 -17.51 -13.82 21.24
N GLU A 263 -17.92 -14.48 22.33
CA GLU A 263 -17.51 -15.87 22.63
C GLU A 263 -17.94 -16.88 21.54
N ASP A 264 -19.06 -16.62 20.87
CA ASP A 264 -19.56 -17.41 19.75
C ASP A 264 -18.91 -17.04 18.40
N MET A 265 -17.98 -16.08 18.41
CA MET A 265 -17.31 -15.49 17.24
C MET A 265 -18.28 -14.97 16.16
N ALA A 266 -19.54 -14.72 16.52
CA ALA A 266 -20.56 -14.28 15.58
C ALA A 266 -20.63 -12.76 15.43
N ASP A 267 -20.13 -11.99 16.41
CA ASP A 267 -20.13 -10.53 16.40
C ASP A 267 -18.93 -9.98 17.18
N PHE A 268 -18.86 -8.66 17.32
CA PHE A 268 -17.85 -7.93 18.05
C PHE A 268 -18.48 -7.12 19.18
N ARG A 269 -17.71 -6.90 20.23
CA ARG A 269 -18.09 -6.03 21.35
C ARG A 269 -16.90 -5.21 21.80
N LEU A 270 -17.18 -4.16 22.56
CA LEU A 270 -16.14 -3.49 23.32
C LEU A 270 -15.95 -4.21 24.65
N ASP A 271 -14.71 -4.54 24.97
CA ASP A 271 -14.37 -5.29 26.16
C ASP A 271 -14.80 -4.52 27.41
N HIS A 272 -15.55 -5.21 28.26
CA HIS A 272 -15.97 -4.75 29.57
C HIS A 272 -14.81 -4.44 30.53
N LEU A 273 -13.62 -5.01 30.28
CA LEU A 273 -12.40 -4.71 31.04
C LEU A 273 -11.87 -3.30 30.77
N CYS A 274 -12.24 -2.67 29.65
CA CYS A 274 -11.89 -1.28 29.41
C CYS A 274 -12.85 -0.34 30.15
N PRO A 275 -12.37 0.45 31.13
CA PRO A 275 -13.23 1.40 31.86
C PRO A 275 -13.69 2.57 30.97
N HIS A 276 -13.06 2.77 29.81
CA HIS A 276 -13.36 3.84 28.88
C HIS A 276 -14.00 3.35 27.57
N ARG A 277 -14.54 2.13 27.54
CA ARG A 277 -15.19 1.58 26.33
C ARG A 277 -16.29 2.49 25.78
N ASP A 278 -17.01 3.22 26.64
CA ASP A 278 -18.17 4.01 26.23
C ASP A 278 -17.81 5.25 25.39
N VAL A 279 -16.55 5.69 25.43
CA VAL A 279 -16.05 6.81 24.61
C VAL A 279 -15.42 6.34 23.30
N VAL A 280 -15.23 5.03 23.13
CA VAL A 280 -14.64 4.44 21.92
C VAL A 280 -15.74 4.17 20.89
N GLN A 281 -15.50 4.59 19.64
CA GLN A 281 -16.43 4.40 18.53
C GLN A 281 -15.77 3.58 17.41
N PRO A 282 -16.02 2.26 17.34
CA PRO A 282 -15.49 1.42 16.26
C PRO A 282 -16.24 1.67 14.95
N GLU A 283 -15.48 1.89 13.88
CA GLU A 283 -15.97 1.90 12.50
C GLU A 283 -15.94 0.49 11.88
N GLU A 284 -16.67 0.29 10.78
CA GLU A 284 -16.80 -0.99 10.08
C GLU A 284 -15.43 -1.60 9.70
N GLY A 285 -14.45 -0.79 9.28
CA GLY A 285 -13.10 -1.25 8.95
C GLY A 285 -12.31 -1.85 10.12
N HIS A 286 -12.60 -1.47 11.37
CA HIS A 286 -11.91 -2.03 12.54
C HIS A 286 -12.31 -3.50 12.78
N ARG A 287 -13.55 -3.87 12.42
CA ARG A 287 -14.04 -5.26 12.54
C ARG A 287 -13.28 -6.18 11.60
N THR A 288 -13.17 -5.77 10.33
CA THR A 288 -12.39 -6.50 9.32
C THR A 288 -10.95 -6.67 9.79
N THR A 289 -10.35 -5.60 10.32
CA THR A 289 -8.96 -5.70 10.72
C THR A 289 -8.75 -6.62 11.93
N LEU A 290 -9.66 -6.61 12.90
CA LEU A 290 -9.57 -7.53 14.03
C LEU A 290 -9.63 -9.00 13.59
N LEU A 291 -10.48 -9.33 12.60
CA LEU A 291 -10.51 -10.69 12.05
C LEU A 291 -9.21 -11.06 11.34
N GLN A 292 -8.66 -10.15 10.54
CA GLN A 292 -7.39 -10.36 9.83
C GLN A 292 -6.24 -10.57 10.82
N LEU A 293 -6.16 -9.75 11.86
CA LEU A 293 -5.16 -9.89 12.92
C LEU A 293 -5.27 -11.25 13.62
N LEU A 294 -6.48 -11.69 13.95
CA LEU A 294 -6.68 -12.99 14.63
C LEU A 294 -6.34 -14.17 13.73
N ASP A 295 -6.69 -14.10 12.43
CA ASP A 295 -6.30 -15.11 11.45
C ASP A 295 -4.77 -15.16 11.27
N LEU A 296 -4.13 -14.00 11.22
CA LEU A 296 -2.68 -13.89 11.16
C LEU A 296 -2.01 -14.54 12.38
N ILE A 297 -2.42 -14.16 13.59
CA ILE A 297 -1.89 -14.76 14.83
C ILE A 297 -2.06 -16.28 14.82
N ALA A 298 -3.18 -16.78 14.29
CA ALA A 298 -3.41 -18.23 14.15
C ALA A 298 -2.44 -18.90 13.15
N ARG A 299 -2.10 -18.23 12.04
CA ARG A 299 -1.15 -18.73 11.03
C ARG A 299 0.31 -18.70 11.50
N GLU A 300 0.67 -17.73 12.33
CA GLU A 300 2.03 -17.55 12.86
C GLU A 300 2.37 -18.47 14.04
N ARG A 301 1.49 -19.41 14.38
CA ARG A 301 1.70 -20.37 15.45
C ARG A 301 2.96 -21.22 15.20
N LEU A 302 3.93 -21.14 16.11
CA LEU A 302 5.22 -21.86 16.10
C LEU A 302 5.09 -23.35 16.43
#